data_AF-A0A2M8W4W3-F1
#
_entry.id   AF-A0A2M8W4W3-F1
#
_cell.length_a   1.000
_cell.length_b   1.000
_cell.length_c   1.000
_cell.angle_alpha   90.00
_cell.angle_beta   90.00
_cell.angle_gamma   90.00
#
_symmetry.space_group_name_H-M   'P 1'
#
loop_
_entity.id
_entity.type
_entity.pdbx_description
1 polymer ?
#
loop_
_entity_poly.entity_id
_entity_poly.type
_entity_poly.pdbx_seq_one_letter_code
_entity_poly.pdbx_strand_id
1 'polypeptide(L)'
;MVTPCATHGASLVRSLPEADKNRDGNRWGERYIFEQSSRPDNDDRGIPEIKCIYRQLLLACAFITSSASAASADATYPLTDTGQDTCYETESEIACPDVGDAFFGQDAQFVDTPQSFTDDKDGSVTDNVTSLVWQQDPDDHRLGWQAAQDYWATLDLSGRDDWRVPNLKELFRTSDFSTGLPYLDTNVFILDGCGKDQQFWSRNFYQVGTAHGGAPSAFGVNHATGHIKAYPAEGGTSGAAETLDAPPPPRDSAAEGEEMGTNDFVDVGDGAVLDAATRLMWAKAHAGTRMNWEDALAYVARMNTEGYLGHDDWRLPNIRELQSIVDYSGVFPAVNGDIFETEGADTYF
;
A
#
# COMPACT_ATOMS: atom_id res chain seq x y z
N MET A 1 34.16 14.23 -2.46
CA MET A 1 34.18 14.31 -0.99
C MET A 1 32.73 14.18 -0.55
N VAL A 2 32.31 12.97 -0.19
CA VAL A 2 30.95 12.69 0.28
C VAL A 2 30.91 13.11 1.75
N THR A 3 30.00 14.03 2.09
CA THR A 3 29.81 14.46 3.48
C THR A 3 28.77 13.52 4.08
N PRO A 4 29.08 12.77 5.15
CA PRO A 4 28.11 11.84 5.73
C PRO A 4 26.97 12.59 6.43
N CYS A 5 25.74 12.10 6.27
CA CYS A 5 24.55 12.58 6.99
C CYS A 5 24.76 12.44 8.50
N ALA A 6 24.79 13.57 9.21
CA ALA A 6 24.82 13.58 10.66
C ALA A 6 23.39 13.43 11.21
N THR A 7 23.13 12.32 11.89
CA THR A 7 21.92 12.09 12.69
C THR A 7 21.80 13.18 13.77
N HIS A 8 20.94 14.16 13.56
CA HIS A 8 20.52 15.08 14.62
C HIS A 8 19.13 14.67 15.09
N GLY A 9 19.08 14.00 16.24
CA GLY A 9 17.86 13.88 17.03
C GLY A 9 17.39 15.27 17.44
N ALA A 10 16.29 15.73 16.85
CA ALA A 10 15.63 16.97 17.22
C ALA A 10 14.17 16.66 17.59
N SER A 11 13.92 16.55 18.89
CA SER A 11 12.56 16.69 19.45
C SER A 11 12.05 18.09 19.11
N LEU A 12 11.05 18.17 18.23
CA LEU A 12 10.39 19.40 17.83
C LEU A 12 8.88 19.25 18.07
N VAL A 13 8.47 19.45 19.32
CA VAL A 13 7.09 19.85 19.63
C VAL A 13 6.91 21.26 19.07
N ARG A 14 6.24 21.39 17.93
CA ARG A 14 5.77 22.69 17.41
C ARG A 14 4.27 22.62 17.11
N SER A 15 3.57 23.56 17.73
CA SER A 15 2.15 23.89 17.57
C SER A 15 1.76 24.11 16.11
N LEU A 16 0.63 23.50 15.71
CA LEU A 16 -0.04 23.71 14.43
C LEU A 16 -0.55 25.17 14.29
N PRO A 17 -0.48 25.80 13.10
CA PRO A 17 -1.14 27.07 12.84
C PRO A 17 -2.66 26.90 12.61
N GLU A 18 -3.43 27.89 13.06
CA GLU A 18 -4.88 28.03 12.86
C GLU A 18 -5.27 27.96 11.38
N ALA A 19 -6.35 27.24 11.09
CA ALA A 19 -6.95 27.16 9.75
C ALA A 19 -7.58 28.49 9.33
N ASP A 20 -7.17 29.01 8.17
CA ASP A 20 -7.78 30.16 7.51
C ASP A 20 -9.26 29.90 7.15
N LYS A 21 -10.13 30.82 7.56
CA LYS A 21 -11.57 30.84 7.21
C LYS A 21 -11.77 31.63 5.91
N ASN A 22 -12.63 31.17 5.01
CA ASN A 22 -13.14 31.99 3.93
C ASN A 22 -14.25 32.96 4.43
N ARG A 23 -14.53 33.98 3.62
CA ARG A 23 -15.21 35.24 4.02
C ARG A 23 -16.71 35.11 4.39
N ASP A 24 -17.28 33.91 4.36
CA ASP A 24 -18.70 33.66 4.66
C ASP A 24 -18.95 32.54 5.70
N GLY A 25 -17.92 32.00 6.35
CA GLY A 25 -18.08 31.28 7.63
C GLY A 25 -18.79 29.92 7.66
N ASN A 26 -19.07 29.27 6.52
CA ASN A 26 -19.72 27.94 6.49
C ASN A 26 -18.77 26.82 6.01
N ARG A 27 -18.79 25.68 6.72
CA ARG A 27 -18.16 24.41 6.30
C ARG A 27 -19.01 23.73 5.22
N TRP A 28 -18.33 23.06 4.29
CA TRP A 28 -18.95 22.20 3.28
C TRP A 28 -19.61 20.98 3.96
N GLY A 29 -20.88 20.73 3.66
CA GLY A 29 -21.57 19.47 3.95
C GLY A 29 -22.72 19.55 4.97
N GLU A 30 -23.83 20.18 4.61
CA GLU A 30 -25.12 19.91 5.27
C GLU A 30 -26.22 19.76 4.22
N ARG A 31 -26.79 18.56 4.14
CA ARG A 31 -28.22 18.25 3.93
C ARG A 31 -28.36 16.76 3.59
N TYR A 32 -28.89 15.95 4.52
CA TYR A 32 -30.05 15.09 4.27
C TYR A 32 -30.77 14.79 5.59
N ILE A 33 -32.08 14.63 5.46
CA ILE A 33 -33.12 14.67 6.48
C ILE A 33 -33.34 13.26 7.04
N PHE A 34 -33.40 13.10 8.37
CA PHE A 34 -33.94 11.90 9.02
C PHE A 34 -35.40 12.15 9.43
N GLU A 35 -36.28 11.21 9.07
CA GLU A 35 -37.61 11.03 9.66
C GLU A 35 -37.67 9.63 10.31
N GLN A 36 -38.33 9.56 11.47
CA GLN A 36 -38.30 8.48 12.46
C GLN A 36 -39.16 7.25 12.07
N SER A 37 -38.84 6.05 12.60
CA SER A 37 -39.78 5.29 13.45
C SER A 37 -39.23 3.97 14.03
N SER A 38 -39.32 3.88 15.36
CA SER A 38 -39.67 2.75 16.26
C SER A 38 -39.34 1.27 15.95
N ARG A 39 -38.61 0.65 16.89
CA ARG A 39 -38.62 -0.78 17.35
C ARG A 39 -39.98 -1.16 18.01
N PRO A 40 -40.40 -2.44 18.24
CA PRO A 40 -39.61 -3.44 19.00
C PRO A 40 -39.85 -4.98 18.80
N ASP A 41 -38.99 -5.73 19.53
CA ASP A 41 -39.14 -7.04 20.21
C ASP A 41 -39.04 -8.43 19.52
N ASN A 42 -38.10 -9.21 20.07
CA ASN A 42 -38.06 -10.65 20.48
C ASN A 42 -38.89 -11.71 19.73
N ASP A 43 -38.23 -12.83 19.38
CA ASP A 43 -38.63 -14.17 19.85
C ASP A 43 -37.50 -15.23 19.69
N ASP A 44 -37.14 -15.83 20.83
CA ASP A 44 -36.34 -17.03 21.03
C ASP A 44 -37.21 -18.27 20.73
N ARG A 45 -36.88 -19.08 19.71
CA ARG A 45 -37.35 -20.49 19.68
C ARG A 45 -36.34 -21.43 19.02
N GLY A 46 -35.68 -22.22 19.87
CA GLY A 46 -34.89 -23.38 19.47
C GLY A 46 -35.73 -24.57 19.00
N ILE A 47 -35.09 -25.44 18.20
CA ILE A 47 -35.56 -26.81 17.86
C ILE A 47 -34.29 -27.70 17.73
N PRO A 48 -34.33 -29.00 18.14
CA PRO A 48 -33.22 -29.65 18.84
C PRO A 48 -32.33 -30.61 18.03
N GLU A 49 -31.21 -30.94 18.69
CA GLU A 49 -30.23 -31.99 18.41
C GLU A 49 -30.81 -33.30 17.84
N ILE A 50 -30.23 -33.76 16.72
CA ILE A 50 -30.33 -35.15 16.27
C ILE A 50 -29.02 -35.86 16.64
N LYS A 51 -29.06 -36.65 17.73
CA LYS A 51 -28.08 -37.69 18.01
C LYS A 51 -28.33 -38.87 17.07
N CYS A 52 -27.38 -39.15 16.17
CA CYS A 52 -27.31 -40.42 15.46
C CYS A 52 -26.10 -41.24 15.94
N ILE A 53 -26.41 -42.47 16.34
CA ILE A 53 -25.56 -43.47 16.97
C ILE A 53 -24.67 -44.17 15.92
N TYR A 54 -23.45 -44.45 16.34
CA TYR A 54 -22.41 -45.28 15.74
C TYR A 54 -22.93 -46.54 15.01
N ARG A 55 -22.44 -46.77 13.78
CA ARG A 55 -22.27 -48.12 13.23
C ARG A 55 -20.96 -48.21 12.46
N GLN A 56 -19.98 -48.89 13.05
CA GLN A 56 -18.70 -49.21 12.44
C GLN A 56 -18.93 -50.17 11.26
N LEU A 57 -18.53 -49.74 10.06
CA LEU A 57 -18.33 -50.59 8.90
C LEU A 57 -16.90 -50.33 8.43
N LEU A 58 -15.99 -51.25 8.76
CA LEU A 58 -14.63 -51.29 8.24
C LEU A 58 -14.69 -51.64 6.75
N LEU A 59 -14.76 -50.63 5.88
CA LEU A 59 -14.29 -50.74 4.51
C LEU A 59 -12.84 -50.24 4.46
N ALA A 60 -11.91 -51.16 4.25
CA ALA A 60 -10.54 -50.82 3.88
C ALA A 60 -10.53 -50.29 2.44
N CYS A 61 -10.77 -48.99 2.27
CA CYS A 61 -10.37 -48.29 1.06
C CYS A 61 -8.87 -48.01 1.17
N ALA A 62 -8.08 -48.62 0.28
CA ALA A 62 -6.70 -48.22 0.07
C ALA A 62 -6.72 -46.80 -0.50
N PHE A 63 -6.51 -45.80 0.36
CA PHE A 63 -6.19 -44.45 -0.08
C PHE A 63 -4.80 -44.49 -0.71
N ILE A 64 -4.76 -44.44 -2.04
CA ILE A 64 -3.57 -43.94 -2.72
C ILE A 64 -3.56 -42.44 -2.40
N THR A 65 -2.87 -42.06 -1.33
CA THR A 65 -2.51 -40.66 -1.10
C THR A 65 -1.50 -40.30 -2.15
N SER A 66 -1.98 -39.85 -3.31
CA SER A 66 -1.17 -39.00 -4.18
C SER A 66 -1.04 -37.67 -3.45
N SER A 67 -0.03 -37.56 -2.59
CA SER A 67 0.47 -36.26 -2.17
C SER A 67 1.13 -35.64 -3.40
N ALA A 68 0.31 -35.07 -4.28
CA ALA A 68 0.79 -33.98 -5.09
C ALA A 68 1.13 -32.88 -4.09
N SER A 69 2.42 -32.77 -3.75
CA SER A 69 2.91 -31.52 -3.18
C SER A 69 2.59 -30.48 -4.24
N ALA A 70 1.55 -29.69 -4.01
CA ALA A 70 1.41 -28.42 -4.71
C ALA A 70 2.70 -27.69 -4.35
N ALA A 71 3.64 -27.60 -5.28
CA ALA A 71 4.64 -26.56 -5.20
C ALA A 71 3.84 -25.27 -5.03
N SER A 72 4.07 -24.52 -3.95
CA SER A 72 3.56 -23.17 -3.86
C SER A 72 4.11 -22.45 -5.08
N ALA A 73 3.25 -22.04 -6.00
CA ALA A 73 3.66 -21.08 -7.00
C ALA A 73 4.10 -19.82 -6.25
N ASP A 74 5.21 -19.21 -6.67
CA ASP A 74 5.62 -17.93 -6.11
C ASP A 74 4.56 -16.87 -6.43
N ALA A 75 4.40 -15.90 -5.53
CA ALA A 75 3.49 -14.77 -5.70
C ALA A 75 3.88 -13.99 -6.97
N THR A 76 2.94 -13.73 -7.88
CA THR A 76 3.18 -12.91 -9.08
C THR A 76 3.26 -11.42 -8.74
N TYR A 77 2.75 -11.01 -7.58
CA TYR A 77 2.90 -9.69 -7.02
C TYR A 77 3.50 -9.77 -5.59
N PRO A 78 4.82 -9.99 -5.47
CA PRO A 78 5.46 -10.13 -4.17
C PRO A 78 5.56 -8.78 -3.44
N LEU A 79 4.89 -8.69 -2.30
CA LEU A 79 5.01 -7.56 -1.38
C LEU A 79 6.17 -7.81 -0.41
N THR A 80 6.91 -6.76 -0.11
CA THR A 80 7.88 -6.75 0.99
C THR A 80 7.24 -6.12 2.21
N ASP A 81 7.85 -6.35 3.36
CA ASP A 81 7.64 -5.58 4.57
C ASP A 81 7.99 -4.09 4.35
N THR A 82 7.43 -3.20 5.17
CA THR A 82 7.71 -1.76 5.12
C THR A 82 9.07 -1.42 5.72
N GLY A 83 9.58 -2.28 6.61
CA GLY A 83 10.77 -2.02 7.42
C GLY A 83 10.47 -1.25 8.71
N GLN A 84 9.23 -0.86 8.97
CA GLN A 84 8.86 -0.26 10.25
C GLN A 84 9.08 -1.28 11.38
N ASP A 85 9.97 -0.99 12.31
CA ASP A 85 10.37 -1.87 13.42
C ASP A 85 9.98 -1.32 14.80
N THR A 86 9.30 -0.17 14.80
CA THR A 86 8.99 0.63 15.97
C THR A 86 7.47 0.76 16.13
N CYS A 87 6.98 0.59 17.35
CA CYS A 87 5.56 0.70 17.70
C CYS A 87 5.24 2.07 18.33
N TYR A 88 3.99 2.50 18.16
CA TYR A 88 3.53 3.80 18.63
C TYR A 88 2.22 3.70 19.41
N GLU A 89 2.10 4.53 20.44
CA GLU A 89 0.81 4.91 21.01
C GLU A 89 0.36 6.26 20.43
N THR A 90 -0.72 6.83 20.94
CA THR A 90 -1.32 8.07 20.42
C THR A 90 -0.34 9.24 20.26
N GLU A 91 0.62 9.40 21.18
CA GLU A 91 1.51 10.57 21.21
C GLU A 91 3.01 10.22 21.32
N SER A 92 3.38 8.94 21.38
CA SER A 92 4.76 8.55 21.63
C SER A 92 5.16 7.21 21.00
N GLU A 93 6.47 7.03 20.86
CA GLU A 93 7.08 5.75 20.55
C GLU A 93 7.12 4.86 21.80
N ILE A 94 6.80 3.59 21.63
CA ILE A 94 6.76 2.60 22.70
C ILE A 94 7.50 1.32 22.30
N ALA A 95 7.88 0.52 23.31
CA ALA A 95 8.20 -0.88 23.04
C ALA A 95 6.95 -1.58 22.49
N CYS A 96 7.14 -2.45 21.50
CA CYS A 96 6.01 -3.16 20.91
C CYS A 96 5.23 -3.96 21.97
N PRO A 97 3.91 -3.73 22.11
CA PRO A 97 3.10 -4.37 23.15
C PRO A 97 3.03 -5.89 23.01
N ASP A 98 2.75 -6.60 24.11
CA ASP A 98 2.51 -8.05 24.04
C ASP A 98 1.12 -8.35 23.48
N VAL A 99 0.90 -9.60 23.04
CA VAL A 99 -0.42 -10.06 22.55
C VAL A 99 -1.49 -9.82 23.63
N GLY A 100 -2.51 -9.05 23.28
CA GLY A 100 -3.64 -8.73 24.16
C GLY A 100 -3.52 -7.39 24.90
N ASP A 101 -2.36 -6.72 24.84
CA ASP A 101 -2.21 -5.36 25.35
C ASP A 101 -2.80 -4.32 24.40
N ALA A 102 -3.06 -3.12 24.93
CA ALA A 102 -3.42 -1.97 24.11
C ALA A 102 -2.31 -1.68 23.09
N PHE A 103 -2.70 -1.23 21.90
CA PHE A 103 -1.80 -0.96 20.78
C PHE A 103 -1.04 -2.18 20.21
N PHE A 104 -1.39 -3.43 20.58
CA PHE A 104 -0.89 -4.62 19.88
C PHE A 104 -1.48 -4.75 18.48
N GLY A 105 -0.70 -5.27 17.53
CA GLY A 105 -1.12 -5.54 16.14
C GLY A 105 -0.70 -4.47 15.15
N GLN A 106 0.39 -3.74 15.43
CA GLN A 106 0.98 -2.77 14.51
C GLN A 106 1.91 -3.44 13.50
N ASP A 107 2.25 -2.73 12.42
CA ASP A 107 3.14 -3.20 11.35
C ASP A 107 4.45 -3.80 11.90
N ALA A 108 5.11 -3.09 12.83
CA ALA A 108 6.35 -3.52 13.49
C ALA A 108 6.28 -4.85 14.26
N GLN A 109 5.08 -5.40 14.45
CA GLN A 109 4.86 -6.66 15.16
C GLN A 109 4.64 -7.84 14.21
N PHE A 110 4.58 -7.58 12.91
CA PHE A 110 4.49 -8.59 11.87
C PHE A 110 5.79 -8.59 11.08
N VAL A 111 6.45 -9.75 11.00
CA VAL A 111 7.66 -9.91 10.19
C VAL A 111 7.26 -10.59 8.90
N ASP A 112 7.39 -9.87 7.79
CA ASP A 112 7.19 -10.44 6.46
C ASP A 112 8.53 -10.48 5.70
N THR A 113 8.45 -10.53 4.38
CA THR A 113 9.57 -10.60 3.44
C THR A 113 10.29 -9.25 3.45
N PRO A 114 11.50 -9.13 4.04
CA PRO A 114 12.20 -7.86 4.08
C PRO A 114 12.53 -7.38 2.66
N GLN A 115 12.64 -6.07 2.48
CA GLN A 115 13.27 -5.53 1.27
C GLN A 115 14.69 -6.09 1.15
N SER A 116 15.11 -6.35 -0.09
CA SER A 116 16.45 -6.86 -0.37
C SER A 116 16.98 -6.26 -1.65
N PHE A 117 18.00 -5.41 -1.51
CA PHE A 117 18.66 -4.74 -2.62
C PHE A 117 20.13 -5.11 -2.69
N THR A 118 20.70 -5.10 -3.88
CA THR A 118 22.12 -5.34 -4.13
C THR A 118 22.65 -4.28 -5.07
N ASP A 119 23.60 -3.48 -4.59
CA ASP A 119 24.37 -2.56 -5.44
C ASP A 119 25.31 -3.38 -6.34
N ASP A 120 25.03 -3.33 -7.65
CA ASP A 120 25.75 -4.08 -8.68
C ASP A 120 27.12 -3.49 -9.03
N LYS A 121 27.48 -2.35 -8.42
CA LYS A 121 28.76 -1.64 -8.58
C LYS A 121 29.03 -1.16 -10.01
N ASP A 122 27.96 -1.00 -10.80
CA ASP A 122 28.00 -0.49 -12.17
C ASP A 122 27.09 0.74 -12.40
N GLY A 123 26.50 1.28 -11.33
CA GLY A 123 25.49 2.34 -11.37
C GLY A 123 24.05 1.83 -11.29
N SER A 124 23.85 0.52 -11.08
CA SER A 124 22.55 -0.10 -10.87
C SER A 124 22.41 -0.86 -9.55
N VAL A 125 21.16 -1.07 -9.12
CA VAL A 125 20.75 -1.75 -7.89
C VAL A 125 19.72 -2.83 -8.24
N THR A 126 20.04 -4.09 -7.98
CA THR A 126 19.11 -5.21 -8.15
C THR A 126 18.21 -5.36 -6.92
N ASP A 127 16.90 -5.38 -7.13
CA ASP A 127 15.88 -5.80 -6.17
C ASP A 127 15.77 -7.32 -6.19
N ASN A 128 16.26 -7.99 -5.15
CA ASN A 128 16.34 -9.44 -5.11
C ASN A 128 14.97 -10.13 -4.94
N VAL A 129 13.92 -9.36 -4.63
CA VAL A 129 12.57 -9.93 -4.44
C VAL A 129 11.77 -9.88 -5.74
N THR A 130 11.90 -8.83 -6.54
CA THR A 130 11.20 -8.70 -7.83
C THR A 130 12.09 -9.02 -9.03
N SER A 131 13.39 -9.12 -8.82
CA SER A 131 14.42 -9.14 -9.87
C SER A 131 14.43 -7.87 -10.75
N LEU A 132 13.73 -6.80 -10.35
CA LEU A 132 13.83 -5.51 -11.00
C LEU A 132 15.21 -4.91 -10.75
N VAL A 133 15.78 -4.29 -11.77
CA VAL A 133 17.06 -3.58 -11.64
C VAL A 133 16.81 -2.08 -11.77
N TRP A 134 17.26 -1.32 -10.78
CA TRP A 134 17.04 0.11 -10.59
C TRP A 134 18.31 0.91 -10.91
N GLN A 135 18.18 2.16 -11.36
CA GLN A 135 19.31 3.10 -11.36
C GLN A 135 19.68 3.44 -9.91
N GLN A 136 20.98 3.47 -9.61
CA GLN A 136 21.46 3.76 -8.26
C GLN A 136 21.33 5.24 -7.89
N ASP A 137 21.66 6.12 -8.84
CA ASP A 137 21.75 7.57 -8.67
C ASP A 137 20.83 8.24 -9.71
N PRO A 138 19.59 8.60 -9.33
CA PRO A 138 18.72 9.36 -10.19
C PRO A 138 19.28 10.77 -10.30
N ASP A 139 19.83 11.08 -11.48
CA ASP A 139 20.40 12.38 -11.83
C ASP A 139 19.48 13.54 -11.39
N ASP A 140 20.04 14.72 -11.08
CA ASP A 140 19.28 15.89 -10.55
C ASP A 140 18.40 16.59 -11.61
N HIS A 141 18.20 15.90 -12.73
CA HIS A 141 17.45 16.33 -13.89
C HIS A 141 15.95 16.29 -13.63
N ARG A 142 15.39 17.44 -13.27
CA ARG A 142 13.94 17.60 -13.14
C ARG A 142 13.29 17.73 -14.51
N LEU A 143 12.45 16.76 -14.88
CA LEU A 143 11.80 16.67 -16.19
C LEU A 143 10.27 16.71 -16.05
N GLY A 144 9.60 17.30 -17.05
CA GLY A 144 8.14 17.13 -17.20
C GLY A 144 7.82 15.68 -17.55
N TRP A 145 6.62 15.20 -17.22
CA TRP A 145 6.28 13.77 -17.26
C TRP A 145 6.61 13.09 -18.60
N GLN A 146 6.20 13.66 -19.74
CA GLN A 146 6.51 13.08 -21.06
C GLN A 146 8.01 13.14 -21.40
N ALA A 147 8.70 14.24 -21.06
CA ALA A 147 10.13 14.37 -21.30
C ALA A 147 10.94 13.36 -20.45
N ALA A 148 10.43 13.04 -19.26
CA ALA A 148 10.97 11.99 -18.43
C ALA A 148 10.82 10.64 -19.16
N GLN A 149 9.60 10.28 -19.59
CA GLN A 149 9.31 9.04 -20.35
C GLN A 149 10.27 8.88 -21.55
N ASP A 150 10.51 9.97 -22.29
CA ASP A 150 11.41 9.99 -23.45
C ASP A 150 12.90 9.84 -23.06
N TYR A 151 13.32 10.47 -21.95
CA TYR A 151 14.70 10.37 -21.45
C TYR A 151 15.07 8.92 -21.15
N TRP A 152 14.24 8.17 -20.41
CA TRP A 152 14.57 6.79 -20.03
C TRP A 152 14.56 5.81 -21.19
N ALA A 153 13.70 6.02 -22.18
CA ALA A 153 13.68 5.21 -23.39
C ALA A 153 14.99 5.30 -24.20
N THR A 154 15.87 6.25 -23.85
CA THR A 154 17.17 6.46 -24.50
C THR A 154 18.35 6.36 -23.53
N LEU A 155 18.11 6.05 -22.26
CA LEU A 155 19.14 5.96 -21.24
C LEU A 155 20.03 4.76 -21.52
N ASP A 156 21.33 5.00 -21.69
CA ASP A 156 22.37 3.95 -21.67
C ASP A 156 23.09 4.02 -20.31
N LEU A 157 22.78 3.06 -19.44
CA LEU A 157 23.33 2.95 -18.09
C LEU A 157 23.68 1.50 -17.81
N SER A 158 24.84 1.26 -17.17
CA SER A 158 25.37 -0.08 -16.91
C SER A 158 25.52 -0.95 -18.18
N GLY A 159 25.72 -0.32 -19.34
CA GLY A 159 25.80 -0.98 -20.64
C GLY A 159 24.45 -1.56 -21.12
N ARG A 160 23.34 -0.99 -20.66
CA ARG A 160 21.97 -1.39 -20.98
C ARG A 160 21.16 -0.20 -21.45
N ASP A 161 20.28 -0.44 -22.42
CA ASP A 161 19.41 0.54 -23.08
C ASP A 161 17.90 0.18 -22.97
N ASP A 162 17.55 -0.75 -22.09
CA ASP A 162 16.19 -1.28 -21.90
C ASP A 162 15.50 -0.75 -20.63
N TRP A 163 15.88 0.44 -20.20
CA TRP A 163 15.32 1.13 -19.04
C TRP A 163 13.91 1.68 -19.33
N ARG A 164 13.02 1.59 -18.33
CA ARG A 164 11.66 2.12 -18.41
C ARG A 164 11.25 2.82 -17.13
N VAL A 165 10.23 3.65 -17.22
CA VAL A 165 9.65 4.34 -16.07
C VAL A 165 8.92 3.30 -15.21
N PRO A 166 9.12 3.30 -13.89
CA PRO A 166 8.36 2.43 -13.01
C PRO A 166 6.88 2.82 -13.02
N ASN A 167 6.01 1.83 -12.84
CA ASN A 167 4.68 2.14 -12.32
C ASN A 167 4.75 2.53 -10.84
N LEU A 168 3.66 3.06 -10.31
CA LEU A 168 3.63 3.61 -8.97
C LEU A 168 3.81 2.53 -7.91
N LYS A 169 3.28 1.32 -8.13
CA LYS A 169 3.41 0.19 -7.21
C LYS A 169 4.87 -0.28 -7.14
N GLU A 170 5.58 -0.31 -8.27
CA GLU A 170 7.02 -0.60 -8.36
C GLU A 170 7.83 0.50 -7.65
N LEU A 171 7.60 1.77 -7.98
CA LEU A 171 8.37 2.89 -7.42
C LEU A 171 8.16 3.02 -5.91
N PHE A 172 6.91 2.94 -5.44
CA PHE A 172 6.63 3.04 -4.01
C PHE A 172 7.25 1.89 -3.22
N ARG A 173 7.49 0.74 -3.88
CA ARG A 173 8.14 -0.41 -3.29
C ARG A 173 9.57 -0.12 -2.82
N THR A 174 10.30 0.80 -3.45
CA THR A 174 11.66 1.12 -3.02
C THR A 174 11.70 1.88 -1.70
N SER A 175 10.58 2.51 -1.30
CA SER A 175 10.54 3.29 -0.07
C SER A 175 10.84 2.44 1.16
N ASP A 176 11.64 2.94 2.09
CA ASP A 176 11.99 2.28 3.37
C ASP A 176 11.38 3.08 4.53
N PHE A 177 10.56 2.43 5.36
CA PHE A 177 9.85 3.07 6.48
C PHE A 177 10.55 2.89 7.83
N SER A 178 11.73 2.25 7.87
CA SER A 178 12.49 2.02 9.09
C SER A 178 13.10 3.28 9.70
N THR A 179 13.44 4.28 8.88
CA THR A 179 14.21 5.46 9.33
C THR A 179 13.48 6.80 9.22
N GLY A 180 12.46 6.89 8.36
CA GLY A 180 11.75 8.16 8.11
C GLY A 180 12.40 8.97 6.98
N LEU A 181 12.85 10.21 7.22
CA LEU A 181 13.41 11.10 6.17
C LEU A 181 14.92 10.83 5.95
N PRO A 182 15.36 10.30 4.78
CA PRO A 182 14.57 9.91 3.60
C PRO A 182 14.02 8.47 3.69
N TYR A 183 12.83 8.27 3.12
CA TYR A 183 12.12 6.99 3.07
C TYR A 183 12.69 6.15 1.92
N LEU A 184 13.98 5.86 1.99
CA LEU A 184 14.74 5.10 0.98
C LEU A 184 16.03 4.57 1.63
N ASP A 185 16.45 3.34 1.30
CA ASP A 185 17.72 2.80 1.78
C ASP A 185 18.91 3.50 1.12
N THR A 186 19.46 4.48 1.82
CA THR A 186 20.61 5.29 1.35
C THR A 186 21.96 4.56 1.39
N ASN A 187 22.00 3.29 1.84
CA ASN A 187 23.20 2.47 1.70
C ASN A 187 23.35 1.90 0.29
N VAL A 188 22.25 1.81 -0.47
CA VAL A 188 22.23 1.27 -1.84
C VAL A 188 21.78 2.31 -2.86
N PHE A 189 20.85 3.20 -2.53
CA PHE A 189 20.42 4.29 -3.40
C PHE A 189 21.08 5.61 -3.04
N ILE A 190 21.37 6.43 -4.05
CA ILE A 190 21.92 7.77 -3.88
C ILE A 190 20.76 8.77 -4.01
N LEU A 191 20.68 9.69 -3.04
CA LEU A 191 19.81 10.85 -3.11
C LEU A 191 20.66 12.10 -2.90
N ASP A 192 20.89 12.83 -3.99
CA ASP A 192 21.63 14.08 -3.93
C ASP A 192 20.75 15.20 -3.35
N GLY A 193 21.00 15.49 -2.07
CA GLY A 193 20.37 16.59 -1.34
C GLY A 193 19.37 16.14 -0.27
N CYS A 194 19.40 16.82 0.88
CA CYS A 194 18.52 16.55 2.02
C CYS A 194 17.21 17.36 1.96
N GLY A 195 16.77 17.73 0.75
CA GLY A 195 15.58 18.54 0.55
C GLY A 195 14.31 17.72 0.64
N LYS A 196 13.19 18.34 1.03
CA LYS A 196 11.86 17.72 0.95
C LYS A 196 11.39 17.45 -0.49
N ASP A 197 12.15 17.94 -1.47
CA ASP A 197 11.80 17.95 -2.89
C ASP A 197 12.58 16.86 -3.63
N GLN A 198 12.30 15.61 -3.26
CA GLN A 198 12.83 14.39 -3.87
C GLN A 198 11.65 13.62 -4.45
N GLN A 199 11.03 14.18 -5.49
CA GLN A 199 9.79 13.69 -6.09
C GLN A 199 10.11 12.97 -7.39
N PHE A 200 9.68 11.73 -7.53
CA PHE A 200 9.98 10.88 -8.68
C PHE A 200 8.69 10.51 -9.41
N TRP A 201 8.64 10.72 -10.72
CA TRP A 201 7.51 10.32 -11.55
C TRP A 201 7.26 8.81 -11.50
N SER A 202 6.00 8.40 -11.64
CA SER A 202 5.63 7.06 -12.11
C SER A 202 5.01 7.17 -13.51
N ARG A 203 4.91 6.05 -14.22
CA ARG A 203 4.20 6.00 -15.51
C ARG A 203 2.67 6.09 -15.40
N ASN A 204 2.11 6.07 -14.18
CA ASN A 204 0.67 6.11 -13.95
C ASN A 204 0.13 7.53 -14.21
N PHE A 205 -0.31 7.73 -15.43
CA PHE A 205 -1.01 8.94 -15.88
C PHE A 205 -2.52 8.76 -15.72
N TYR A 206 -3.20 9.81 -15.28
CA TYR A 206 -4.65 9.83 -15.20
C TYR A 206 -5.26 11.19 -15.53
N GLN A 207 -6.44 11.15 -16.13
CA GLN A 207 -7.19 12.33 -16.55
C GLN A 207 -8.51 12.38 -15.77
N VAL A 208 -8.48 12.89 -14.54
CA VAL A 208 -9.71 13.15 -13.78
C VAL A 208 -10.02 14.63 -13.84
N GLY A 209 -11.21 14.98 -14.36
CA GLY A 209 -11.62 16.37 -14.64
C GLY A 209 -11.69 17.32 -13.44
N THR A 210 -11.50 16.82 -12.22
CA THR A 210 -11.49 17.61 -10.97
C THR A 210 -10.09 17.78 -10.36
N ALA A 211 -9.09 17.00 -10.76
CA ALA A 211 -7.73 17.11 -10.24
C ALA A 211 -7.04 18.35 -10.81
N HIS A 212 -6.34 19.13 -9.96
CA HIS A 212 -5.55 20.30 -10.37
C HIS A 212 -6.26 21.22 -11.37
N GLY A 213 -7.55 21.52 -11.17
CA GLY A 213 -8.33 22.36 -12.09
C GLY A 213 -8.55 21.77 -13.49
N GLY A 214 -8.57 20.43 -13.60
CA GLY A 214 -8.78 19.68 -14.83
C GLY A 214 -7.50 19.34 -15.59
N ALA A 215 -6.32 19.61 -15.02
CA ALA A 215 -5.05 19.30 -15.66
C ALA A 215 -4.80 17.78 -15.67
N PRO A 216 -4.38 17.21 -16.81
CA PRO A 216 -3.89 15.84 -16.84
C PRO A 216 -2.74 15.67 -15.85
N SER A 217 -2.79 14.58 -15.09
CA SER A 217 -1.91 14.38 -13.93
C SER A 217 -1.24 13.02 -14.00
N ALA A 218 -0.08 12.90 -13.36
CA ALA A 218 0.55 11.61 -13.12
C ALA A 218 0.93 11.49 -11.66
N PHE A 219 1.00 10.25 -11.17
CA PHE A 219 1.44 9.98 -9.81
C PHE A 219 2.97 10.02 -9.71
N GLY A 220 3.46 10.39 -8.54
CA GLY A 220 4.86 10.27 -8.17
C GLY A 220 5.04 9.93 -6.70
N VAL A 221 6.21 9.40 -6.38
CA VAL A 221 6.63 9.10 -5.00
C VAL A 221 7.63 10.15 -4.56
N ASN A 222 7.42 10.73 -3.39
CA ASN A 222 8.38 11.61 -2.77
C ASN A 222 9.18 10.85 -1.71
N HIS A 223 10.37 10.35 -2.06
CA HIS A 223 11.20 9.56 -1.13
C HIS A 223 11.76 10.39 0.02
N ALA A 224 11.84 11.71 -0.05
CA ALA A 224 12.17 12.49 1.14
C ALA A 224 11.06 12.36 2.20
N THR A 225 9.80 12.45 1.80
CA THR A 225 8.68 12.60 2.75
C THR A 225 7.76 11.38 2.84
N GLY A 226 8.02 10.32 2.08
CA GLY A 226 7.25 9.07 2.09
C GLY A 226 5.87 9.15 1.41
N HIS A 227 5.59 10.21 0.65
CA HIS A 227 4.26 10.45 0.10
C HIS A 227 4.12 10.01 -1.36
N ILE A 228 3.00 9.34 -1.66
CA ILE A 228 2.44 9.28 -3.02
C ILE A 228 1.61 10.53 -3.26
N LYS A 229 1.82 11.19 -4.40
CA LYS A 229 1.09 12.41 -4.79
C LYS A 229 0.80 12.40 -6.28
N ALA A 230 -0.27 13.08 -6.66
CA ALA A 230 -0.56 13.39 -8.06
C ALA A 230 -0.05 14.80 -8.40
N TYR A 231 0.61 14.93 -9.54
CA TYR A 231 1.19 16.18 -10.03
C TYR A 231 0.69 16.48 -11.45
N PRO A 232 0.51 17.76 -11.82
CA PRO A 232 0.22 18.15 -13.19
C PRO A 232 1.30 17.64 -14.15
N ALA A 233 0.96 16.65 -14.98
CA ALA A 233 1.84 16.09 -15.99
C ALA A 233 1.92 17.00 -17.22
N GLU A 234 0.86 17.77 -17.47
CA GLU A 234 0.73 18.75 -18.52
C GLU A 234 0.26 20.10 -17.97
N GLY A 235 0.53 21.18 -18.70
CA GLY A 235 0.00 22.50 -18.35
C GLY A 235 -1.52 22.53 -18.53
N GLY A 236 -2.22 23.07 -17.53
CA GLY A 236 -3.68 23.18 -17.54
C GLY A 236 -4.16 24.62 -17.38
N THR A 237 -5.48 24.78 -17.23
CA THR A 237 -6.11 26.08 -16.93
C THR A 237 -5.71 26.69 -15.57
N SER A 238 -5.08 25.90 -14.71
CA SER A 238 -4.76 26.20 -13.30
C SER A 238 -3.27 26.38 -13.01
N GLY A 239 -2.36 26.05 -13.95
CA GLY A 239 -0.91 26.06 -13.69
C GLY A 239 -0.07 25.39 -14.78
N ALA A 240 1.25 25.55 -14.68
CA ALA A 240 2.23 24.90 -15.56
C ALA A 240 2.39 23.41 -15.21
N ALA A 241 2.90 22.62 -16.15
CA ALA A 241 3.35 21.27 -15.87
C ALA A 241 4.46 21.29 -14.81
N GLU A 242 4.44 20.33 -13.89
CA GLU A 242 5.51 20.16 -12.90
C GLU A 242 6.71 19.42 -13.53
N THR A 243 7.89 19.70 -13.00
CA THR A 243 9.10 18.91 -13.28
C THR A 243 9.50 18.16 -12.03
N LEU A 244 9.64 16.84 -12.13
CA LEU A 244 10.06 15.96 -11.04
C LEU A 244 11.38 15.28 -11.41
N ASP A 245 12.06 14.76 -10.40
CA ASP A 245 13.27 13.97 -10.56
C ASP A 245 12.94 12.71 -11.36
N ALA A 246 13.92 12.24 -12.12
CA ALA A 246 13.76 11.04 -12.86
C ALA A 246 13.76 9.83 -11.89
N PRO A 247 12.67 9.04 -11.68
CA PRO A 247 12.72 7.79 -10.93
C PRO A 247 13.88 6.92 -11.39
N PRO A 248 14.48 6.14 -10.47
CA PRO A 248 15.33 5.06 -10.89
C PRO A 248 14.48 4.11 -11.76
N PRO A 249 14.79 3.90 -13.04
CA PRO A 249 14.01 3.01 -13.88
C PRO A 249 14.20 1.56 -13.44
N PRO A 250 13.14 0.76 -13.22
CA PRO A 250 13.27 -0.68 -13.14
C PRO A 250 13.37 -1.29 -14.55
N ARG A 251 14.10 -2.39 -14.66
CA ARG A 251 14.07 -3.31 -15.81
C ARG A 251 13.36 -4.60 -15.43
N ASP A 252 12.52 -5.13 -16.32
CA ASP A 252 11.98 -6.49 -16.17
C ASP A 252 13.09 -7.54 -16.35
N SER A 253 13.21 -8.50 -15.43
CA SER A 253 14.15 -9.61 -15.56
C SER A 253 13.71 -10.57 -16.67
N ALA A 254 13.98 -10.23 -17.93
CA ALA A 254 13.87 -11.07 -19.13
C ALA A 254 12.75 -12.13 -19.15
N ALA A 255 11.66 -11.84 -19.88
CA ALA A 255 10.43 -12.64 -20.03
C ALA A 255 9.66 -12.74 -18.70
N GLU A 256 8.79 -11.79 -18.40
CA GLU A 256 7.39 -11.85 -18.81
C GLU A 256 6.81 -10.43 -18.81
N GLY A 257 6.05 -10.08 -19.85
CA GLY A 257 5.45 -8.75 -20.02
C GLY A 257 4.24 -8.49 -19.13
N GLU A 258 4.20 -9.05 -17.92
CA GLU A 258 3.15 -8.76 -16.95
C GLU A 258 3.60 -7.62 -16.05
N GLU A 259 2.80 -6.55 -16.06
CA GLU A 259 2.99 -5.41 -15.17
C GLU A 259 2.90 -5.86 -13.71
N MET A 260 3.99 -5.67 -12.95
CA MET A 260 3.96 -5.85 -11.51
C MET A 260 2.84 -5.01 -10.92
N GLY A 261 2.07 -5.58 -10.00
CA GLY A 261 0.99 -4.86 -9.34
C GLY A 261 -0.40 -5.16 -9.86
N THR A 262 -0.54 -6.16 -10.73
CA THR A 262 -1.84 -6.70 -11.13
C THR A 262 -2.35 -7.68 -10.07
N ASN A 263 -3.50 -7.39 -9.48
CA ASN A 263 -4.15 -8.26 -8.50
C ASN A 263 -4.90 -9.42 -9.20
N ASP A 264 -5.03 -10.55 -8.51
CA ASP A 264 -5.86 -11.70 -8.94
C ASP A 264 -6.89 -12.01 -7.85
N PHE A 265 -7.93 -11.19 -7.77
CA PHE A 265 -8.94 -11.28 -6.73
C PHE A 265 -9.90 -12.46 -6.95
N VAL A 266 -10.00 -13.31 -5.94
CA VAL A 266 -10.90 -14.45 -5.85
C VAL A 266 -11.80 -14.26 -4.64
N ASP A 267 -13.10 -14.10 -4.90
CA ASP A 267 -14.13 -14.13 -3.87
C ASP A 267 -14.21 -15.53 -3.24
N VAL A 268 -13.99 -15.62 -1.93
CA VAL A 268 -13.98 -16.89 -1.19
C VAL A 268 -15.41 -17.32 -0.81
N GLY A 269 -16.38 -16.41 -0.90
CA GLY A 269 -17.81 -16.70 -0.71
C GLY A 269 -18.30 -16.65 0.74
N ASP A 270 -17.41 -16.36 1.68
CA ASP A 270 -17.70 -16.16 3.11
C ASP A 270 -17.74 -14.67 3.53
N GLY A 271 -17.41 -13.76 2.61
CA GLY A 271 -17.23 -12.33 2.91
C GLY A 271 -15.76 -11.89 2.83
N ALA A 272 -14.83 -12.81 2.58
CA ALA A 272 -13.43 -12.53 2.30
C ALA A 272 -13.10 -12.62 0.80
N VAL A 273 -11.99 -11.97 0.43
CA VAL A 273 -11.40 -12.00 -0.91
C VAL A 273 -9.94 -12.38 -0.77
N LEU A 274 -9.52 -13.44 -1.47
CA LEU A 274 -8.13 -13.78 -1.66
C LEU A 274 -7.59 -13.01 -2.86
N ASP A 275 -6.50 -12.28 -2.71
CA ASP A 275 -5.69 -11.85 -3.85
C ASP A 275 -4.62 -12.92 -4.09
N ALA A 276 -4.81 -13.76 -5.12
CA ALA A 276 -3.87 -14.83 -5.43
C ALA A 276 -2.51 -14.32 -5.90
N ALA A 277 -2.43 -13.06 -6.38
CA ALA A 277 -1.18 -12.45 -6.82
C ALA A 277 -0.27 -12.07 -5.64
N THR A 278 -0.85 -11.52 -4.56
CA THR A 278 -0.11 -11.14 -3.33
C THR A 278 -0.14 -12.23 -2.25
N ARG A 279 -1.09 -13.18 -2.37
CA ARG A 279 -1.45 -14.19 -1.36
C ARG A 279 -2.03 -13.61 -0.07
N LEU A 280 -2.52 -12.37 -0.11
CA LEU A 280 -3.23 -11.75 1.01
C LEU A 280 -4.71 -12.02 0.91
N MET A 281 -5.35 -12.10 2.08
CA MET A 281 -6.80 -12.20 2.19
C MET A 281 -7.34 -10.93 2.86
N TRP A 282 -8.43 -10.43 2.30
CA TRP A 282 -9.04 -9.16 2.67
C TRP A 282 -10.50 -9.39 3.06
N ALA A 283 -10.98 -8.68 4.09
CA ALA A 283 -12.42 -8.57 4.30
C ALA A 283 -13.02 -7.72 3.17
N LYS A 284 -14.14 -8.16 2.58
CA LYS A 284 -14.83 -7.40 1.52
C LYS A 284 -15.38 -6.09 2.02
N ALA A 285 -16.00 -6.12 3.20
CA ALA A 285 -16.62 -4.97 3.83
C ALA A 285 -15.61 -4.23 4.73
N HIS A 286 -15.70 -2.90 4.73
CA HIS A 286 -15.04 -2.09 5.75
C HIS A 286 -15.78 -2.21 7.10
N ALA A 287 -15.16 -1.73 8.19
CA ALA A 287 -15.70 -1.87 9.55
C ALA A 287 -17.04 -1.14 9.82
N GLY A 288 -17.56 -0.36 8.86
CA GLY A 288 -18.81 0.41 8.98
C GLY A 288 -18.77 1.62 9.93
N THR A 289 -17.68 1.82 10.68
CA THR A 289 -17.50 2.96 11.58
C THR A 289 -16.06 3.48 11.53
N ARG A 290 -15.91 4.79 11.73
CA ARG A 290 -14.60 5.42 11.86
C ARG A 290 -14.03 5.11 13.24
N MET A 291 -12.73 4.85 13.29
CA MET A 291 -12.00 4.50 14.51
C MET A 291 -10.73 5.34 14.60
N ASN A 292 -10.26 5.61 15.81
CA ASN A 292 -8.89 6.06 16.00
C ASN A 292 -7.94 4.84 15.93
N TRP A 293 -6.64 5.08 16.05
CA TRP A 293 -5.63 4.04 15.95
C TRP A 293 -5.80 2.91 16.99
N GLU A 294 -5.99 3.26 18.26
CA GLU A 294 -6.18 2.29 19.35
C GLU A 294 -7.44 1.44 19.14
N ASP A 295 -8.56 2.09 18.78
CA ASP A 295 -9.83 1.41 18.53
C ASP A 295 -9.77 0.48 17.32
N ALA A 296 -9.00 0.84 16.27
CA ALA A 296 -8.81 -0.01 15.09
C ALA A 296 -8.02 -1.28 15.40
N LEU A 297 -6.95 -1.17 16.21
CA LEU A 297 -6.18 -2.33 16.68
C LEU A 297 -7.03 -3.23 17.58
N ALA A 298 -7.79 -2.64 18.50
CA ALA A 298 -8.72 -3.38 19.36
C ALA A 298 -9.87 -4.04 18.57
N TYR A 299 -10.33 -3.42 17.49
CA TYR A 299 -11.34 -3.98 16.60
C TYR A 299 -10.85 -5.27 15.94
N VAL A 300 -9.64 -5.24 15.39
CA VAL A 300 -8.99 -6.42 14.79
C VAL A 300 -8.78 -7.53 15.82
N ALA A 301 -8.30 -7.20 17.03
CA ALA A 301 -8.14 -8.18 18.10
C ALA A 301 -9.47 -8.87 18.46
N ARG A 302 -10.58 -8.12 18.42
CA ARG A 302 -11.92 -8.67 18.62
C ARG A 302 -12.35 -9.55 17.44
N MET A 303 -12.11 -9.14 16.19
CA MET A 303 -12.38 -9.97 15.00
C MET A 303 -11.72 -11.36 15.16
N ASN A 304 -10.47 -11.38 15.62
CA ASN A 304 -9.74 -12.63 15.82
C ASN A 304 -10.32 -13.47 16.97
N THR A 305 -10.67 -12.84 18.08
CA THR A 305 -11.31 -13.54 19.21
C THR A 305 -12.65 -14.16 18.83
N GLU A 306 -13.41 -13.48 17.96
CA GLU A 306 -14.74 -13.91 17.51
C GLU A 306 -14.69 -14.91 16.34
N GLY A 307 -13.51 -15.16 15.75
CA GLY A 307 -13.37 -15.98 14.55
C GLY A 307 -14.10 -15.35 13.36
N TYR A 308 -13.93 -14.04 13.15
CA TYR A 308 -14.62 -13.29 12.10
C TYR A 308 -14.37 -13.91 10.72
N LEU A 309 -15.47 -14.20 10.00
CA LEU A 309 -15.48 -14.97 8.74
C LEU A 309 -14.82 -16.34 8.81
N GLY A 310 -14.68 -16.92 10.01
CA GLY A 310 -14.01 -18.20 10.23
C GLY A 310 -12.50 -18.11 10.40
N HIS A 311 -11.94 -16.90 10.53
CA HIS A 311 -10.51 -16.63 10.63
C HIS A 311 -10.15 -15.90 11.94
N ASP A 312 -8.93 -16.14 12.44
CA ASP A 312 -8.41 -15.59 13.69
C ASP A 312 -7.03 -14.91 13.57
N ASP A 313 -6.61 -14.64 12.32
CA ASP A 313 -5.33 -14.07 11.94
C ASP A 313 -5.46 -12.72 11.20
N TRP A 314 -6.59 -12.03 11.37
CA TRP A 314 -6.79 -10.68 10.86
C TRP A 314 -5.79 -9.69 11.46
N ARG A 315 -5.35 -8.74 10.64
CA ARG A 315 -4.54 -7.59 11.06
C ARG A 315 -4.91 -6.35 10.25
N LEU A 316 -4.53 -5.18 10.76
CA LEU A 316 -4.52 -3.99 9.92
C LEU A 316 -3.48 -4.19 8.82
N PRO A 317 -3.79 -3.82 7.56
CA PRO A 317 -2.81 -3.85 6.49
C PRO A 317 -1.75 -2.79 6.75
N ASN A 318 -0.51 -3.09 6.40
CA ASN A 318 0.52 -2.07 6.36
C ASN A 318 0.37 -1.19 5.11
N ILE A 319 1.20 -0.15 5.00
CA ILE A 319 1.07 0.81 3.91
C ILE A 319 1.27 0.18 2.52
N ARG A 320 2.12 -0.85 2.37
CA ARG A 320 2.35 -1.51 1.07
C ARG A 320 1.19 -2.41 0.69
N GLU A 321 0.64 -3.12 1.65
CA GLU A 321 -0.51 -4.00 1.42
C GLU A 321 -1.74 -3.18 1.08
N LEU A 322 -2.00 -2.11 1.82
CA LEU A 322 -3.10 -1.20 1.51
C LEU A 322 -2.93 -0.58 0.12
N GLN A 323 -1.71 -0.23 -0.25
CA GLN A 323 -1.38 0.27 -1.59
C GLN A 323 -1.58 -0.78 -2.69
N SER A 324 -1.43 -2.07 -2.38
CA SER A 324 -1.55 -3.15 -3.35
C SER A 324 -2.96 -3.29 -3.93
N ILE A 325 -3.99 -2.88 -3.20
CA ILE A 325 -5.41 -2.96 -3.63
C ILE A 325 -5.93 -1.67 -4.28
N VAL A 326 -5.11 -0.61 -4.33
CA VAL A 326 -5.46 0.65 -4.99
C VAL A 326 -5.34 0.53 -6.50
N ASP A 327 -6.36 1.01 -7.21
CA ASP A 327 -6.39 1.12 -8.66
C ASP A 327 -5.89 2.50 -9.12
N TYR A 328 -4.69 2.51 -9.70
CA TYR A 328 -4.02 3.70 -10.20
C TYR A 328 -4.31 4.03 -11.67
N SER A 329 -5.37 3.45 -12.26
CA SER A 329 -5.86 3.79 -13.60
C SER A 329 -6.70 5.08 -13.64
N GLY A 330 -6.95 5.71 -12.49
CA GLY A 330 -7.72 6.95 -12.39
C GLY A 330 -9.23 6.76 -12.28
N VAL A 331 -9.67 5.59 -11.82
CA VAL A 331 -11.07 5.28 -11.52
C VAL A 331 -11.49 5.79 -10.14
N PHE A 332 -12.80 5.96 -9.96
CA PHE A 332 -13.41 6.28 -8.68
C PHE A 332 -14.57 5.31 -8.40
N PRO A 333 -14.59 4.64 -7.24
CA PRO A 333 -13.56 4.62 -6.21
C PRO A 333 -12.24 4.02 -6.73
N ALA A 334 -11.11 4.37 -6.12
CA ALA A 334 -9.78 3.90 -6.53
C ALA A 334 -9.46 2.50 -5.98
N VAL A 335 -10.47 1.64 -5.90
CA VAL A 335 -10.42 0.22 -5.53
C VAL A 335 -11.43 -0.52 -6.40
N ASN A 336 -11.27 -1.83 -6.57
CA ASN A 336 -12.20 -2.61 -7.38
C ASN A 336 -13.56 -2.76 -6.67
N GLY A 337 -14.54 -1.92 -7.02
CA GLY A 337 -15.89 -1.93 -6.45
C GLY A 337 -16.76 -3.14 -6.83
N ASP A 338 -16.33 -3.98 -7.78
CA ASP A 338 -16.98 -5.27 -8.06
C ASP A 338 -16.53 -6.35 -7.05
N ILE A 339 -15.44 -6.11 -6.34
CA ILE A 339 -14.82 -7.04 -5.38
C ILE A 339 -15.00 -6.57 -3.93
N PHE A 340 -14.77 -5.28 -3.69
CA PHE A 340 -14.81 -4.63 -2.37
C PHE A 340 -16.10 -3.81 -2.20
N GLU A 341 -16.71 -3.90 -1.02
CA GLU A 341 -17.97 -3.20 -0.72
C GLU A 341 -17.71 -1.73 -0.38
N THR A 342 -17.96 -0.85 -1.36
CA THR A 342 -17.82 0.60 -1.17
C THR A 342 -19.19 1.28 -0.96
N GLU A 343 -19.51 1.72 0.26
CA GLU A 343 -20.75 2.48 0.58
C GLU A 343 -20.65 4.00 0.31
N GLY A 344 -19.67 4.48 -0.46
CA GLY A 344 -19.52 5.89 -0.81
C GLY A 344 -18.06 6.32 -1.02
N ALA A 345 -17.85 7.63 -1.21
CA ALA A 345 -16.54 8.19 -1.54
C ALA A 345 -15.44 7.94 -0.50
N ASP A 346 -15.83 7.74 0.76
CA ASP A 346 -14.93 7.70 1.92
C ASP A 346 -14.84 6.30 2.57
N THR A 347 -15.18 5.23 1.84
CA THR A 347 -15.42 3.91 2.49
C THR A 347 -14.20 3.09 2.86
N TYR A 348 -12.99 3.55 2.53
CA TYR A 348 -11.75 2.86 2.88
C TYR A 348 -10.69 3.84 3.37
N PHE A 349 -10.84 4.42 4.57
CA PHE A 349 -9.79 5.03 5.39
C PHE A 349 -10.18 5.07 6.88
#